data_AF-A0A0B1SE87-F1
#
_entry.id   AF-A0A0B1SE87-F1
#
_cell.length_a   1.000
_cell.length_b   1.000
_cell.length_c   1.000
_cell.angle_alpha   90.00
_cell.angle_beta   90.00
_cell.angle_gamma   90.00
#
_symmetry.space_group_name_H-M   'P 1'
#
loop_
_entity.id
_entity.type
_entity.pdbx_description
1 polymer ?
#
loop_
_entity_poly.entity_id
_entity_poly.type
_entity_poly.pdbx_seq_one_letter_code
_entity_poly.pdbx_strand_id
1 'polypeptide(L)'
;MMAESRYALLIVDSATGLFRSDYCGRGELAARQMALSKMMRLLIKLADEFGVAVVITNQVVAQVDGASMFQADAKKPIGGNIIAHMSTTRLAYFISVG
;
A
#
# COMPACT_ATOMS: atom_id res chain seq x y z
N MET A 1 4.85 24.18 -7.60
CA MET A 1 3.93 23.26 -8.29
C MET A 1 2.60 23.03 -7.56
N MET A 2 2.53 22.31 -6.43
CA MET A 2 1.24 22.17 -5.68
C MET A 2 0.85 23.42 -4.86
N ALA A 3 1.84 24.22 -4.44
CA ALA A 3 1.58 25.53 -3.81
C ALA A 3 1.13 26.61 -4.81
N GLU A 4 1.34 26.39 -6.11
CA GLU A 4 1.09 27.38 -7.17
C GLU A 4 -0.20 27.10 -7.95
N SER A 5 -0.74 25.89 -7.84
CA SER A 5 -1.91 25.44 -8.60
C SER A 5 -2.74 24.48 -7.76
N ARG A 6 -4.07 24.60 -7.85
CA ARG A 6 -4.99 23.79 -7.07
C ARG A 6 -5.18 22.43 -7.72
N TYR A 7 -4.81 21.37 -6.99
CA TYR A 7 -5.10 19.99 -7.35
C TYR A 7 -6.17 19.43 -6.41
N ALA A 8 -6.87 18.39 -6.84
CA ALA A 8 -7.89 17.71 -6.03
C ALA A 8 -7.52 16.26 -5.67
N LEU A 9 -6.63 15.64 -6.45
CA LEU A 9 -6.32 14.22 -6.36
C LEU A 9 -4.83 13.95 -6.64
N LEU A 10 -4.22 13.12 -5.80
CA LEU A 10 -2.90 12.52 -5.98
C LEU A 10 -3.05 11.00 -6.06
N ILE A 11 -2.52 10.39 -7.13
CA ILE A 11 -2.55 8.94 -7.33
C ILE A 11 -1.13 8.37 -7.24
N VAL A 12 -0.96 7.30 -6.47
CA VAL A 12 0.28 6.50 -6.43
C VAL A 12 -0.05 5.07 -6.88
N ASP A 13 0.37 4.73 -8.09
CA ASP A 13 0.21 3.39 -8.67
C ASP A 13 1.58 2.76 -8.93
N SER A 14 2.11 1.86 -8.08
CA SER A 14 1.55 1.36 -6.82
C SER A 14 2.42 1.71 -5.62
N ALA A 15 1.82 1.76 -4.43
CA ALA A 15 2.54 2.10 -3.20
C ALA A 15 3.58 1.04 -2.79
N THR A 16 3.51 -0.18 -3.31
CA THR A 16 4.37 -1.30 -2.87
C THR A 16 5.22 -1.91 -3.97
N GLY A 17 5.01 -1.56 -5.25
CA GLY A 17 5.70 -2.17 -6.39
C GLY A 17 7.23 -2.16 -6.27
N LEU A 18 7.83 -0.97 -6.10
CA LEU A 18 9.29 -0.82 -5.99
C LEU A 18 9.84 -1.38 -4.67
N PHE A 19 9.09 -1.27 -3.57
CA PHE A 19 9.51 -1.83 -2.28
C PHE A 19 9.70 -3.35 -2.30
N ARG A 20 9.13 -4.06 -3.29
CA ARG A 20 9.32 -5.51 -3.44
C ARG A 20 10.62 -5.87 -4.15
N SER A 21 11.05 -5.10 -5.13
CA SER A 21 12.31 -5.32 -5.85
C SER A 21 13.50 -4.82 -5.06
N ASP A 22 13.34 -3.68 -4.39
CA ASP A 22 14.47 -2.95 -3.81
C ASP A 22 14.86 -3.47 -2.42
N TYR A 23 13.95 -4.22 -1.78
CA TYR A 23 14.17 -4.85 -0.48
C TYR A 23 13.80 -6.33 -0.54
N CYS A 24 14.81 -7.18 -0.71
CA CYS A 24 14.69 -8.60 -0.95
C CYS A 24 14.95 -9.44 0.30
N GLY A 25 14.12 -10.47 0.48
CA GLY A 25 14.27 -11.42 1.59
C GLY A 25 13.85 -10.86 2.96
N ARG A 26 14.03 -11.69 4.00
CA ARG A 26 13.61 -11.34 5.37
C ARG A 26 14.56 -10.35 6.05
N GLY A 27 15.86 -10.36 5.68
CA GLY A 27 16.87 -9.47 6.28
C GLY A 27 16.57 -7.99 6.07
N GLU A 28 15.93 -7.65 4.95
CA GLU A 28 15.62 -6.26 4.59
C GLU A 28 14.19 -5.83 4.96
N LEU A 29 13.41 -6.72 5.59
CA LEU A 29 12.02 -6.46 5.93
C LEU A 29 11.86 -5.22 6.82
N ALA A 30 12.72 -5.07 7.83
CA ALA A 30 12.66 -3.93 8.74
C ALA A 30 12.96 -2.60 8.01
N ALA A 31 14.00 -2.58 7.17
CA ALA A 31 14.36 -1.41 6.36
C ALA A 31 13.23 -1.04 5.40
N ARG A 32 12.64 -2.04 4.72
CA ARG A 32 11.46 -1.86 3.87
C ARG A 32 10.29 -1.24 4.62
N GLN A 33 9.94 -1.79 5.79
CA GLN A 33 8.83 -1.29 6.60
C GLN A 33 9.08 0.16 7.04
N MET A 34 10.29 0.51 7.46
CA MET A 34 10.63 1.90 7.83
C MET A 34 10.53 2.86 6.64
N ALA A 35 11.03 2.48 5.46
CA ALA A 35 10.98 3.30 4.26
C ALA A 35 9.54 3.50 3.77
N LEU A 36 8.74 2.43 3.76
CA LEU A 36 7.30 2.48 3.45
C LEU A 36 6.56 3.40 4.43
N SER A 37 6.87 3.31 5.72
CA SER A 37 6.32 4.18 6.76
C SER A 37 6.59 5.66 6.50
N LYS A 38 7.79 6.01 6.03
CA LYS A 38 8.17 7.38 5.70
C LYS A 38 7.38 7.89 4.49
N MET A 39 7.24 7.08 3.44
CA MET A 39 6.44 7.43 2.28
C MET A 39 4.97 7.67 2.66
N MET A 40 4.36 6.78 3.44
CA MET A 40 2.97 6.92 3.86
C MET A 40 2.74 8.18 4.71
N ARG A 41 3.66 8.51 5.63
CA ARG A 41 3.61 9.78 6.38
C ARG A 41 3.69 11.01 5.48
N LEU A 42 4.53 10.95 4.44
CA LEU A 42 4.63 12.05 3.46
C LEU A 42 3.30 12.23 2.73
N LEU A 43 2.65 11.14 2.31
CA LEU A 43 1.36 11.20 1.62
C LEU A 43 0.25 11.80 2.50
N ILE A 44 0.20 11.42 3.78
CA ILE A 44 -0.74 12.01 4.75
C ILE A 44 -0.47 13.51 4.90
N LYS A 45 0.80 13.89 5.07
CA LYS A 45 1.17 15.30 5.17
C LYS A 45 0.74 16.10 3.94
N LEU A 46 0.93 15.55 2.73
CA LEU A 46 0.48 16.20 1.50
C LEU A 46 -1.04 16.34 1.43
N ALA A 47 -1.78 15.32 1.87
CA ALA A 47 -3.24 15.38 1.96
C ALA A 47 -3.71 16.49 2.91
N ASP A 48 -3.10 16.58 4.09
CA ASP A 48 -3.44 17.55 5.12
C ASP A 48 -3.02 18.98 4.73
N GLU A 49 -1.85 19.14 4.13
CA GLU A 49 -1.29 20.46 3.78
C GLU A 49 -1.98 21.10 2.57
N PHE A 50 -2.38 20.30 1.59
CA PHE A 50 -2.96 20.81 0.33
C PHE A 50 -4.46 20.50 0.16
N GLY A 51 -5.08 19.75 1.09
CA GLY A 51 -6.48 19.36 1.00
C GLY A 51 -6.80 18.45 -0.20
N VAL A 52 -5.82 17.65 -0.63
CA VAL A 52 -5.96 16.73 -1.78
C VAL A 52 -6.35 15.34 -1.33
N ALA A 53 -7.22 14.67 -2.10
CA ALA A 53 -7.45 13.24 -1.91
C ALA A 53 -6.22 12.45 -2.37
N VAL A 54 -5.80 11.45 -1.59
CA VAL A 54 -4.70 10.55 -1.96
C VAL A 54 -5.25 9.15 -2.17
N VAL A 55 -5.03 8.61 -3.37
CA VAL A 55 -5.41 7.24 -3.74
C VAL A 55 -4.15 6.44 -4.05
N ILE A 56 -4.03 5.28 -3.42
CA ILE A 56 -2.93 4.36 -3.68
C ILE A 56 -3.46 3.02 -4.19
N THR A 57 -2.77 2.41 -5.14
CA THR A 57 -2.98 1.00 -5.48
C THR A 57 -2.00 0.13 -4.69
N ASN A 58 -2.39 -1.11 -4.44
CA ASN A 58 -1.57 -2.08 -3.73
C ASN A 58 -1.75 -3.47 -4.30
N GLN A 59 -0.66 -4.23 -4.33
CA GLN A 59 -0.63 -5.61 -4.78
C GLN A 59 -1.02 -6.57 -3.65
N VAL A 60 -1.42 -7.78 -4.03
CA VAL A 60 -1.70 -8.90 -3.13
C VAL A 60 -0.70 -10.04 -3.34
N VAL A 61 -0.52 -10.86 -2.32
CA VAL A 61 0.27 -12.11 -2.38
C VAL A 61 -0.54 -13.27 -1.84
N ALA A 62 -0.27 -14.47 -2.35
CA ALA A 62 -0.79 -15.70 -1.78
C ALA A 62 -0.17 -15.94 -0.39
N GLN A 63 -1.00 -16.36 0.56
CA GLN A 63 -0.58 -16.81 1.88
C GLN A 63 -0.44 -18.34 1.85
N VAL A 64 0.81 -18.81 1.94
CA VAL A 64 1.19 -20.23 1.85
C VAL A 64 1.60 -20.82 3.22
N ASP A 65 1.01 -20.30 4.30
CA ASP A 65 1.29 -20.76 5.66
C ASP A 65 0.46 -22.03 5.94
N GLY A 66 0.96 -23.01 6.71
CA GLY A 66 0.31 -24.33 6.87
C GLY A 66 -1.16 -24.34 7.34
N ALA A 67 -1.66 -23.23 7.88
CA ALA A 67 -3.07 -23.04 8.23
C ALA A 67 -3.98 -22.66 7.04
N SER A 68 -3.42 -22.30 5.87
CA SER A 68 -4.16 -21.89 4.68
C SER A 68 -4.64 -23.04 3.80
N MET A 69 -4.32 -24.30 4.15
CA MET A 69 -4.85 -25.49 3.43
C MET A 69 -6.38 -25.56 3.41
N PHE A 70 -7.07 -24.85 4.32
CA PHE A 70 -8.54 -24.84 4.41
C PHE A 70 -9.17 -23.51 3.97
N GLN A 71 -8.40 -22.55 3.45
CA GLN A 71 -8.93 -21.29 2.93
C GLN A 71 -8.87 -21.24 1.39
N ALA A 72 -10.04 -21.20 0.77
CA ALA A 72 -10.19 -21.28 -0.68
C ALA A 72 -9.58 -20.10 -1.47
N ASP A 73 -9.29 -18.96 -0.82
CA ASP A 73 -8.58 -17.84 -1.45
C ASP A 73 -7.80 -16.99 -0.43
N ALA A 74 -6.71 -17.55 0.10
CA ALA A 74 -5.88 -16.86 1.09
C ALA A 74 -4.95 -15.80 0.44
N LYS A 75 -5.51 -14.78 -0.21
CA LYS A 75 -4.74 -13.60 -0.66
C LYS A 75 -4.69 -12.56 0.44
N LYS A 76 -3.52 -11.99 0.69
CA LYS A 76 -3.35 -10.85 1.61
C LYS A 76 -2.72 -9.65 0.90
N PRO A 77 -3.15 -8.41 1.23
CA PRO A 77 -2.50 -7.21 0.71
C PRO A 77 -1.08 -7.06 1.29
N ILE A 78 -0.19 -6.46 0.50
CA ILE A 78 1.21 -6.22 0.88
C ILE A 78 1.32 -4.94 1.73
N GLY A 79 2.43 -4.80 2.48
CA GLY A 79 2.74 -3.63 3.31
C GLY A 79 2.46 -3.81 4.80
N GLY A 80 1.79 -4.90 5.17
CA GLY A 80 1.53 -5.30 6.55
C GLY A 80 0.78 -4.23 7.34
N ASN A 81 1.03 -4.19 8.65
CA ASN A 81 0.31 -3.28 9.56
C ASN A 81 0.54 -1.79 9.24
N ILE A 82 1.62 -1.44 8.57
CA ILE A 82 1.92 -0.04 8.21
C ILE A 82 0.85 0.51 7.27
N ILE A 83 0.64 -0.15 6.13
CA ILE A 83 -0.42 0.29 5.21
C ILE A 83 -1.80 0.08 5.85
N ALA A 84 -2.00 -1.03 6.58
CA ALA A 84 -3.29 -1.31 7.20
C ALA A 84 -3.75 -0.23 8.20
N HIS A 85 -2.83 0.40 8.94
CA HIS A 85 -3.15 1.47 9.90
C HIS A 85 -3.11 2.88 9.31
N MET A 86 -2.29 3.12 8.28
CA MET A 86 -2.18 4.45 7.67
C MET A 86 -3.23 4.70 6.58
N SER A 87 -3.78 3.67 5.96
CA SER A 87 -4.90 3.80 5.03
C SER A 87 -6.21 4.01 5.78
N THR A 88 -6.96 5.06 5.41
CA THR A 88 -8.25 5.39 6.02
C THR A 88 -9.41 4.59 5.44
N THR A 89 -9.37 4.31 4.13
CA THR A 89 -10.36 3.49 3.41
C THR A 89 -9.64 2.47 2.55
N ARG A 90 -10.12 1.22 2.53
CA ARG A 90 -9.52 0.11 1.76
C ARG A 90 -10.59 -0.57 0.92
N LEU A 91 -10.36 -0.67 -0.39
CA LEU A 91 -11.24 -1.33 -1.34
C LEU A 91 -10.54 -2.59 -1.88
N ALA A 92 -11.26 -3.70 -1.91
CA ALA A 92 -10.78 -4.95 -2.49
C ALA A 92 -11.50 -5.17 -3.83
N TYR A 93 -10.72 -5.28 -4.91
CA TYR A 93 -11.22 -5.52 -6.26
C TYR A 93 -11.03 -6.99 -6.62
N PHE A 94 -12.11 -7.62 -7.08
CA PHE A 94 -12.12 -9.00 -7.55
C PHE A 94 -12.71 -9.03 -8.95
N ILE A 95 -12.10 -9.82 -9.84
CA ILE A 95 -12.70 -10.10 -11.14
C ILE A 95 -13.73 -11.20 -10.92
N SER A 96 -15.00 -10.90 -11.16
CA SER A 96 -16.06 -11.90 -11.23
C SER A 96 -15.98 -12.57 -12.60
N VAL A 97 -15.67 -13.86 -12.60
CA VAL A 97 -15.82 -14.70 -13.79
C VAL A 97 -17.24 -15.26 -13.72
N GLY A 98 -18.08 -14.85 -14.66
CA GLY A 98 -19.46 -15.34 -14.80
C GLY A 98 -19.54 -16.72 -15.41
#